data_AF-A0A928W2N4-F1
#
_entry.id   AF-A0A928W2N4-F1
#
_cell.length_a   1.000
_cell.length_b   1.000
_cell.length_c   1.000
_cell.angle_alpha   90.00
_cell.angle_beta   90.00
_cell.angle_gamma   90.00
#
_symmetry.space_group_name_H-M   'P 1'
#
loop_
_entity.id
_entity.type
_entity.pdbx_description
1 polymer ?
#
loop_
_entity_poly.entity_id
_entity_poly.type
_entity_poly.pdbx_seq_one_letter_code
_entity_poly.pdbx_strand_id
1 'polypeptide(L)'
;MQPIVKRLRFSEKTRYQIINIKTKTQIPTYAAICRWGICYSLAQNSVPSPVPQVFDSNLEITWSTFVGDTGAAIPAAVIQFCHQHNLPLDSESIERQFELHLARGIAYLVGLKLSGIEELIGLALVDRSTEPEIKTKLSLPTVENEAIIEVTEPSMSRLKPRVETKLKSNSIKLVWHAPEKVTTEKGKKRPSKKSKSFLT
;
A
#
# COMPACT_ATOMS: atom_id res chain seq x y z
N MET A 1 -1.73 19.43 3.19
CA MET A 1 -1.95 18.12 3.83
C MET A 1 -0.69 17.76 4.61
N GLN A 2 -0.81 17.19 5.81
CA GLN A 2 0.36 16.73 6.57
C GLN A 2 1.04 15.55 5.84
N PRO A 3 2.37 15.44 5.87
CA PRO A 3 3.08 14.32 5.28
C PRO A 3 2.85 13.03 6.09
N ILE A 4 2.78 11.86 5.43
CA ILE A 4 2.76 10.56 6.13
C ILE A 4 4.11 10.32 6.80
N VAL A 5 5.20 10.57 6.08
CA VAL A 5 6.57 10.51 6.59
C VAL A 5 7.33 11.78 6.23
N LYS A 6 8.33 12.17 7.03
CA LYS A 6 9.18 13.34 6.70
C LYS A 6 10.04 13.09 5.46
N ARG A 7 10.65 11.92 5.40
CA ARG A 7 11.53 11.45 4.33
C ARG A 7 11.29 9.97 4.11
N LEU A 8 11.29 9.54 2.87
CA LEU A 8 11.31 8.14 2.51
C LEU A 8 12.72 7.61 2.74
N ARG A 9 12.83 6.53 3.50
CA ARG A 9 14.06 5.76 3.71
C ARG A 9 13.88 4.37 3.14
N PHE A 10 14.98 3.72 2.80
CA PHE A 10 14.95 2.44 2.09
C PHE A 10 15.95 1.46 2.68
N SER A 11 15.69 0.16 2.47
CA SER A 11 16.73 -0.85 2.61
C SER A 11 17.73 -0.75 1.45
N GLU A 12 18.96 -1.21 1.64
CA GLU A 12 19.94 -1.32 0.55
C GLU A 12 19.39 -2.17 -0.61
N LYS A 13 18.68 -3.26 -0.29
CA LYS A 13 17.98 -4.08 -1.29
C LYS A 13 17.01 -3.24 -2.13
N THR A 14 16.13 -2.48 -1.49
CA THR A 14 15.15 -1.63 -2.17
C THR A 14 15.83 -0.53 -3.00
N ARG A 15 16.93 0.05 -2.50
CA ARG A 15 17.75 0.99 -3.29
C ARG A 15 18.28 0.35 -4.58
N TYR A 16 18.88 -0.83 -4.51
CA TYR A 16 19.37 -1.53 -5.71
C TYR A 16 18.23 -1.81 -6.70
N GLN A 17 17.06 -2.20 -6.19
CA GLN A 17 15.86 -2.40 -7.01
C GLN A 17 15.42 -1.12 -7.73
N ILE A 18 15.38 0.02 -7.04
CA ILE A 18 15.06 1.33 -7.63
C ILE A 18 16.06 1.69 -8.74
N ILE A 19 17.37 1.49 -8.49
CA ILE A 19 18.42 1.76 -9.49
C ILE A 19 18.24 0.85 -10.72
N ASN A 20 17.94 -0.43 -10.53
CA ASN A 20 17.69 -1.36 -11.63
C ASN A 20 16.49 -0.93 -12.49
N ILE A 21 15.36 -0.56 -11.86
CA ILE A 21 14.19 -0.04 -12.57
C ILE A 21 14.55 1.24 -13.34
N LYS A 22 15.31 2.15 -12.73
CA LYS A 22 15.77 3.38 -13.38
C LYS A 22 16.57 3.09 -14.65
N THR A 23 17.54 2.18 -14.59
CA THR A 23 18.38 1.82 -15.74
C THR A 23 17.55 1.21 -16.88
N LYS A 24 16.53 0.42 -16.57
CA LYS A 24 15.66 -0.20 -17.57
C LYS A 24 14.67 0.78 -18.20
N THR A 25 14.08 1.65 -17.40
CA THR A 25 12.96 2.52 -17.82
C THR A 25 13.40 3.92 -18.24
N GLN A 26 14.66 4.29 -17.96
CA GLN A 26 15.22 5.64 -18.17
C GLN A 26 14.45 6.77 -17.46
N ILE A 27 13.63 6.44 -16.44
CA ILE A 27 12.95 7.45 -15.63
C ILE A 27 13.99 8.23 -14.80
N PRO A 28 14.05 9.57 -14.90
CA PRO A 28 15.17 10.35 -14.36
C PRO A 28 15.20 10.36 -12.82
N THR A 29 14.03 10.37 -12.18
CA THR A 29 13.90 10.58 -10.73
C THR A 29 13.49 9.32 -9.98
N TYR A 30 14.15 9.06 -8.85
CA TYR A 30 13.74 7.97 -7.95
C TYR A 30 12.36 8.18 -7.36
N ALA A 31 11.95 9.44 -7.15
CA ALA A 31 10.61 9.78 -6.70
C ALA A 31 9.53 9.25 -7.65
N ALA A 32 9.70 9.42 -8.97
CA ALA A 32 8.75 8.90 -9.95
C ALA A 32 8.65 7.37 -9.91
N ILE A 33 9.77 6.66 -9.77
CA ILE A 33 9.79 5.19 -9.63
C ILE A 33 9.08 4.75 -8.34
N CYS A 34 9.30 5.46 -7.23
CA CYS A 34 8.59 5.21 -5.97
C CYS A 34 7.08 5.41 -6.11
N ARG A 35 6.64 6.43 -6.86
CA ARG A 35 5.22 6.66 -7.18
C ARG A 35 4.62 5.53 -8.01
N TRP A 36 5.35 5.04 -9.02
CA TRP A 36 4.93 3.84 -9.75
C TRP A 36 4.80 2.62 -8.83
N GLY A 37 5.79 2.39 -7.97
CA GLY A 37 5.78 1.28 -7.01
C GLY A 37 4.57 1.31 -6.08
N ILE A 38 4.34 2.44 -5.38
CA ILE A 38 3.22 2.55 -4.45
C ILE A 38 1.87 2.37 -5.15
N CYS A 39 1.67 3.01 -6.32
CA CYS A 39 0.42 2.89 -7.08
C CYS A 39 0.19 1.46 -7.55
N TYR A 40 1.23 0.81 -8.08
CA TYR A 40 1.15 -0.58 -8.54
C TYR A 40 0.83 -1.55 -7.40
N SER A 41 1.43 -1.31 -6.22
CA SER A 41 1.17 -2.09 -5.01
C SER A 41 -0.26 -1.92 -4.50
N LEU A 42 -0.78 -0.69 -4.43
CA LEU A 42 -2.15 -0.42 -3.98
C LEU A 42 -3.18 -1.02 -4.93
N ALA A 43 -2.90 -1.02 -6.24
CA ALA A 43 -3.77 -1.59 -7.25
C ALA A 43 -3.99 -3.11 -7.11
N GLN A 44 -3.12 -3.84 -6.39
CA GLN A 44 -3.30 -5.28 -6.14
C GLN A 44 -4.38 -5.57 -5.07
N ASN A 45 -4.93 -4.55 -4.42
CA ASN A 45 -5.99 -4.62 -3.40
C ASN A 45 -5.81 -5.73 -2.34
N SER A 46 -4.56 -6.01 -1.97
CA SER A 46 -4.18 -7.02 -0.97
C SER A 46 -3.24 -6.41 0.06
N VAL A 47 -3.42 -6.79 1.32
CA VAL A 47 -2.59 -6.31 2.44
C VAL A 47 -1.17 -6.86 2.30
N PRO A 48 -0.13 -6.01 2.25
CA PRO A 48 1.26 -6.47 2.25
C PRO A 48 1.58 -7.32 3.48
N SER A 49 2.46 -8.30 3.34
CA SER A 49 2.96 -9.07 4.47
C SER A 49 3.66 -8.14 5.48
N PRO A 50 3.42 -8.28 6.81
CA PRO A 50 3.92 -7.37 7.83
C PRO A 50 5.42 -7.59 8.15
N VAL A 51 6.26 -7.70 7.12
CA VAL A 51 7.70 -7.93 7.25
C VAL A 51 8.38 -6.65 7.77
N PRO A 52 9.12 -6.69 8.89
CA PRO A 52 9.88 -5.55 9.38
C PRO A 52 10.74 -4.92 8.27
N GLN A 53 10.67 -3.60 8.12
CA GLN A 53 11.49 -2.89 7.14
C GLN A 53 12.79 -2.46 7.80
N VAL A 54 13.91 -2.72 7.11
CA VAL A 54 15.24 -2.25 7.51
C VAL A 54 15.57 -1.03 6.67
N PHE A 55 16.04 0.05 7.31
CA PHE A 55 16.36 1.32 6.67
C PHE A 55 17.85 1.64 6.78
N ASP A 56 18.67 0.78 6.21
CA ASP A 56 20.14 0.80 6.24
C ASP A 56 20.76 1.56 5.05
N SER A 57 19.94 2.04 4.11
CA SER A 57 20.43 2.75 2.93
C SER A 57 20.66 4.24 3.15
N ASN A 58 21.64 4.78 2.40
CA ASN A 58 21.89 6.23 2.31
C ASN A 58 20.95 6.95 1.34
N LEU A 59 20.14 6.23 0.57
CA LEU A 59 19.16 6.85 -0.32
C LEU A 59 18.00 7.41 0.51
N GLU A 60 17.77 8.72 0.44
CA GLU A 60 16.61 9.38 1.05
C GLU A 60 15.91 10.29 0.05
N ILE A 61 14.58 10.35 0.13
CA ILE A 61 13.76 11.25 -0.69
C ILE A 61 12.87 12.06 0.25
N THR A 62 12.91 13.39 0.16
CA THR A 62 11.99 14.24 0.93
C THR A 62 10.55 14.00 0.51
N TRP A 63 9.62 14.11 1.45
CA TRP A 63 8.20 13.96 1.15
C TRP A 63 7.72 14.91 0.05
N SER A 64 8.19 16.17 0.05
CA SER A 64 7.85 17.16 -0.98
C SER A 64 8.26 16.70 -2.39
N THR A 65 9.46 16.14 -2.54
CA THR A 65 9.95 15.61 -3.82
C THR A 65 9.21 14.33 -4.23
N PHE A 66 8.86 13.49 -3.25
CA PHE A 66 8.10 12.27 -3.49
C PHE A 66 6.68 12.56 -3.99
N VAL A 67 5.96 13.48 -3.35
CA VAL A 67 4.60 13.84 -3.76
C VAL A 67 4.62 14.63 -5.07
N GLY A 68 5.51 15.61 -5.20
CA GLY A 68 5.52 16.52 -6.35
C GLY A 68 4.13 17.09 -6.62
N ASP A 69 3.69 17.02 -7.88
CA ASP A 69 2.40 17.58 -8.31
C ASP A 69 1.19 16.68 -8.02
N THR A 70 1.41 15.46 -7.49
CA THR A 70 0.30 14.53 -7.18
C THR A 70 -0.56 14.97 -6.00
N GLY A 71 -0.11 15.98 -5.24
CA GLY A 71 -0.85 16.57 -4.13
C GLY A 71 -1.27 15.55 -3.08
N ALA A 72 -2.57 15.42 -2.85
CA ALA A 72 -3.12 14.52 -1.84
C ALA A 72 -3.45 13.10 -2.36
N ALA A 73 -3.21 12.80 -3.64
CA ALA A 73 -3.68 11.57 -4.27
C ALA A 73 -3.09 10.29 -3.63
N ILE A 74 -1.75 10.21 -3.50
CA ILE A 74 -1.09 9.04 -2.91
C ILE A 74 -1.46 8.89 -1.43
N PRO A 75 -1.39 9.95 -0.60
CA PRO A 75 -1.77 9.82 0.81
C PRO A 75 -3.23 9.42 1.01
N ALA A 76 -4.15 10.00 0.22
CA ALA A 76 -5.56 9.63 0.26
C ALA A 76 -5.76 8.16 -0.13
N ALA A 77 -5.04 7.67 -1.15
CA ALA A 77 -5.13 6.26 -1.57
C ALA A 77 -4.66 5.29 -0.48
N VAL A 78 -3.58 5.62 0.25
CA VAL A 78 -3.10 4.80 1.37
C VAL A 78 -4.11 4.79 2.52
N ILE A 79 -4.66 5.95 2.90
CA ILE A 79 -5.67 6.06 3.96
C ILE A 79 -6.93 5.29 3.56
N GLN A 80 -7.39 5.44 2.31
CA GLN A 80 -8.54 4.73 1.78
C GLN A 80 -8.32 3.22 1.81
N PHE A 81 -7.12 2.75 1.44
CA PHE A 81 -6.76 1.33 1.53
C PHE A 81 -6.86 0.84 2.98
N CYS A 82 -6.29 1.57 3.95
CA CYS A 82 -6.38 1.21 5.36
C CYS A 82 -7.84 1.09 5.82
N HIS A 83 -8.68 2.04 5.43
CA HIS A 83 -10.11 2.01 5.74
C HIS A 83 -10.82 0.79 5.10
N GLN A 84 -10.55 0.49 3.83
CA GLN A 84 -11.16 -0.63 3.11
C GLN A 84 -10.80 -2.00 3.71
N HIS A 85 -9.58 -2.12 4.25
CA HIS A 85 -9.07 -3.36 4.85
C HIS A 85 -9.24 -3.41 6.38
N ASN A 86 -10.03 -2.50 6.96
CA ASN A 86 -10.27 -2.40 8.41
C ASN A 86 -8.98 -2.30 9.24
N LEU A 87 -7.96 -1.62 8.71
CA LEU A 87 -6.72 -1.35 9.40
C LEU A 87 -6.86 -0.08 10.27
N PRO A 88 -6.09 0.04 11.36
CA PRO A 88 -6.09 1.26 12.16
C PRO A 88 -5.69 2.49 11.33
N LEU A 89 -6.34 3.63 11.60
CA LEU A 89 -6.14 4.90 10.90
C LEU A 89 -5.31 5.92 11.70
N ASP A 90 -4.56 5.44 12.68
CA ASP A 90 -3.57 6.25 13.37
C ASP A 90 -2.33 6.49 12.48
N SER A 91 -1.54 7.50 12.83
CA SER A 91 -0.40 7.92 12.02
C SER A 91 0.65 6.82 11.85
N GLU A 92 0.88 6.01 12.88
CA GLU A 92 1.89 4.95 12.88
C GLU A 92 1.46 3.81 11.96
N SER A 93 0.19 3.40 12.03
CA SER A 93 -0.36 2.37 11.15
C SER A 93 -0.37 2.80 9.69
N ILE A 94 -0.72 4.06 9.39
CA ILE A 94 -0.70 4.59 8.02
C ILE A 94 0.74 4.65 7.48
N GLU A 95 1.69 5.15 8.29
CA GLU A 95 3.11 5.17 7.95
C GLU A 95 3.63 3.75 7.65
N ARG A 96 3.30 2.80 8.52
CA ARG A 96 3.69 1.40 8.35
C ARG A 96 3.15 0.80 7.06
N GLN A 97 1.87 1.03 6.74
CA GLN A 97 1.27 0.54 5.51
C GLN A 97 1.90 1.20 4.27
N PHE A 98 2.16 2.51 4.33
CA PHE A 98 2.86 3.21 3.26
C PHE A 98 4.23 2.58 2.95
N GLU A 99 5.05 2.34 3.97
CA GLU A 99 6.39 1.73 3.81
C GLU A 99 6.31 0.31 3.24
N LEU A 100 5.40 -0.51 3.76
CA LEU A 100 5.18 -1.89 3.29
C LEU A 100 4.73 -1.91 1.83
N HIS A 101 3.75 -1.07 1.46
CA HIS A 101 3.29 -0.99 0.09
C HIS A 101 4.38 -0.49 -0.86
N LEU A 102 5.19 0.49 -0.42
CA LEU A 102 6.29 1.03 -1.22
C LEU A 102 7.33 -0.05 -1.50
N ALA A 103 7.82 -0.73 -0.46
CA ALA A 103 8.80 -1.81 -0.62
C ALA A 103 8.27 -2.96 -1.49
N ARG A 104 7.02 -3.41 -1.24
CA ARG A 104 6.36 -4.44 -2.06
C ARG A 104 6.21 -4.02 -3.51
N GLY A 105 5.77 -2.79 -3.75
CA GLY A 105 5.55 -2.24 -5.09
C GLY A 105 6.83 -2.20 -5.91
N ILE A 106 7.92 -1.72 -5.32
CA ILE A 106 9.24 -1.77 -5.95
C ILE A 106 9.67 -3.20 -6.25
N ALA A 107 9.48 -4.13 -5.32
CA ALA A 107 9.81 -5.54 -5.56
C ALA A 107 8.99 -6.16 -6.71
N TYR A 108 7.70 -5.82 -6.82
CA TYR A 108 6.88 -6.26 -7.94
C TYR A 108 7.36 -5.70 -9.28
N LEU A 109 7.66 -4.41 -9.36
CA LEU A 109 8.17 -3.81 -10.61
C LEU A 109 9.47 -4.46 -11.08
N VAL A 110 10.35 -4.87 -10.17
CA VAL A 110 11.57 -5.61 -10.51
C VAL A 110 11.28 -7.00 -11.07
N GLY A 111 10.23 -7.65 -10.58
CA GLY A 111 9.76 -8.96 -11.06
C GLY A 111 9.17 -8.90 -12.47
N LEU A 112 8.83 -7.71 -12.96
CA LEU A 112 8.34 -7.51 -14.32
C LEU A 112 9.51 -7.45 -15.31
N LYS A 113 9.23 -7.82 -16.56
CA LYS A 113 10.18 -7.69 -17.68
C LYS A 113 10.17 -6.27 -18.23
N LEU A 114 10.61 -5.32 -17.43
CA LEU A 114 10.72 -3.91 -17.84
C LEU A 114 11.87 -3.75 -18.86
N SER A 115 11.53 -3.34 -20.08
CA SER A 115 12.45 -3.00 -21.18
C SER A 115 12.50 -1.49 -21.47
N GLY A 116 11.52 -0.74 -20.98
CA GLY A 116 11.34 0.70 -21.22
C GLY A 116 10.19 1.27 -20.40
N ILE A 117 9.88 2.54 -20.62
CA ILE A 117 8.77 3.23 -19.93
C ILE A 117 7.40 2.75 -20.45
N GLU A 118 7.35 2.24 -21.67
CA GLU A 118 6.17 1.74 -22.37
C GLU A 118 5.49 0.63 -21.55
N GLU A 119 6.28 -0.26 -20.95
CA GLU A 119 5.76 -1.32 -20.09
C GLU A 119 5.05 -0.77 -18.86
N LEU A 120 5.58 0.30 -18.25
CA LEU A 120 4.91 0.95 -17.12
C LEU A 120 3.61 1.63 -17.55
N ILE A 121 3.61 2.27 -18.72
CA ILE A 121 2.41 2.88 -19.30
C ILE A 121 1.35 1.80 -19.58
N GLY A 122 1.77 0.65 -20.13
CA GLY A 122 0.90 -0.52 -20.34
C GLY A 122 0.17 -0.91 -19.06
N LEU A 123 0.89 -1.05 -17.94
CA LEU A 123 0.29 -1.39 -16.62
C LEU A 123 -0.76 -0.37 -16.14
N ALA A 124 -0.62 0.91 -16.51
CA ALA A 124 -1.55 1.96 -16.13
C ALA A 124 -2.82 1.95 -17.00
N LEU A 125 -2.71 1.48 -18.25
CA LEU A 125 -3.82 1.44 -19.21
C LEU A 125 -4.62 0.14 -19.16
N VAL A 126 -4.12 -0.91 -18.51
CA VAL A 126 -4.91 -2.13 -18.27
C VAL A 126 -6.10 -1.79 -17.38
N ASP A 127 -7.31 -1.89 -17.94
CA ASP A 127 -8.54 -1.82 -17.18
C ASP A 127 -8.63 -3.04 -16.26
N ARG A 128 -8.50 -2.80 -14.96
CA ARG A 128 -8.62 -3.83 -13.92
C ARG A 128 -10.04 -3.97 -13.38
N SER A 129 -11.01 -3.22 -13.93
CA SER A 129 -12.42 -3.32 -13.58
C SER A 129 -13.17 -4.42 -14.34
N THR A 130 -12.60 -4.91 -15.45
CA THR A 130 -13.14 -6.07 -16.16
C THR A 130 -12.73 -7.34 -15.43
N GLU A 131 -13.68 -7.92 -14.70
CA GLU A 131 -13.55 -9.24 -14.11
C GLU A 131 -13.22 -10.26 -15.21
N PRO A 132 -12.23 -11.15 -15.05
CA PRO A 132 -11.96 -12.16 -16.06
C PRO A 132 -13.17 -13.08 -16.15
N GLU A 133 -13.85 -13.11 -17.30
CA GLU A 133 -14.88 -14.11 -17.56
C GLU A 133 -14.27 -15.50 -17.43
N ILE A 134 -14.53 -16.16 -16.30
CA ILE A 134 -14.22 -17.56 -16.08
C ILE A 134 -15.10 -18.33 -17.06
N LYS A 135 -14.56 -18.69 -18.23
CA LYS A 135 -15.17 -19.68 -19.11
C LYS A 135 -15.15 -21.03 -18.39
N THR A 136 -16.21 -21.29 -17.64
CA THR A 136 -16.59 -22.60 -17.12
C THR A 136 -16.73 -23.56 -18.29
N LYS A 137 -15.67 -24.31 -18.62
CA LYS A 137 -15.83 -25.58 -19.35
C LYS A 137 -16.17 -26.65 -18.32
N LEU A 138 -17.47 -26.75 -18.08
CA LEU A 138 -18.10 -27.94 -17.53
C LEU A 138 -17.94 -29.08 -18.56
N SER A 139 -17.28 -30.16 -18.16
CA SER A 139 -17.48 -31.48 -18.76
C SER A 139 -16.99 -32.57 -17.79
N LEU A 140 -17.93 -33.19 -17.08
CA LEU A 140 -17.76 -34.53 -16.53
C LEU A 140 -18.31 -35.52 -17.57
N PRO A 141 -17.62 -36.64 -17.84
CA PRO A 141 -18.17 -37.69 -18.69
C PRO A 141 -19.24 -38.49 -17.94
N THR A 142 -20.32 -38.79 -18.67
CA THR A 142 -21.37 -39.73 -18.37
C THR A 142 -20.80 -41.12 -18.05
N VAL A 143 -21.17 -41.68 -16.90
CA VAL A 143 -21.13 -43.12 -16.66
C VAL A 143 -22.52 -43.56 -16.27
N GLU A 144 -23.14 -44.29 -17.18
CA GLU A 144 -24.40 -45.01 -17.04
C GLU A 144 -24.27 -46.06 -15.93
N ASN A 145 -25.27 -46.18 -15.07
CA ASN A 145 -25.65 -47.45 -14.46
C ASN A 145 -27.13 -47.39 -14.08
N GLU A 146 -27.89 -48.30 -14.70
CA GLU A 146 -29.27 -48.62 -14.41
C GLU A 146 -29.40 -49.26 -13.01
N ALA A 147 -30.36 -48.78 -12.22
CA ALA A 147 -31.03 -49.60 -11.21
C ALA A 147 -32.42 -49.01 -10.95
N ILE A 148 -33.45 -49.74 -11.37
CA ILE A 148 -34.86 -49.50 -11.11
C ILE A 148 -35.18 -49.96 -9.70
N ILE A 149 -35.63 -49.05 -8.81
CA ILE A 149 -36.57 -49.37 -7.71
C ILE A 149 -37.51 -48.15 -7.55
N GLU A 150 -38.79 -48.40 -7.79
CA GLU A 150 -39.94 -47.52 -7.61
C GLU A 150 -40.26 -47.30 -6.12
N VAL A 151 -41.03 -46.24 -5.80
CA VAL A 151 -41.94 -46.06 -4.63
C VAL A 151 -41.78 -44.68 -3.92
N THR A 152 -42.75 -43.79 -4.22
CA THR A 152 -43.51 -42.92 -3.27
C THR A 152 -42.90 -41.59 -2.74
N GLU A 153 -43.42 -40.47 -3.26
CA GLU A 153 -43.57 -39.15 -2.58
C GLU A 153 -44.56 -39.25 -1.40
N PRO A 154 -44.63 -38.35 -0.38
CA PRO A 154 -44.10 -36.98 -0.34
C PRO A 154 -43.45 -36.57 1.01
N SER A 155 -42.80 -35.39 1.07
CA SER A 155 -43.00 -34.34 2.12
C SER A 155 -41.79 -33.42 2.38
N MET A 156 -42.08 -32.11 2.28
CA MET A 156 -41.61 -31.00 3.14
C MET A 156 -40.16 -30.97 3.64
N SER A 157 -39.37 -30.03 3.11
CA SER A 157 -38.95 -28.85 3.89
C SER A 157 -38.24 -27.81 3.04
N ARG A 158 -38.76 -26.58 3.12
CA ARG A 158 -38.34 -25.38 2.39
C ARG A 158 -37.16 -24.74 3.11
N LEU A 159 -35.98 -24.72 2.49
CA LEU A 159 -34.82 -23.95 2.97
C LEU A 159 -35.07 -22.44 2.76
N LYS A 160 -34.69 -21.64 3.76
CA LYS A 160 -34.88 -20.17 3.82
C LYS A 160 -33.99 -19.44 2.81
N PRO A 161 -34.43 -18.32 2.20
CA PRO A 161 -33.57 -17.52 1.35
C PRO A 161 -32.58 -16.66 2.16
N ARG A 162 -31.35 -16.58 1.65
CA ARG A 162 -30.26 -15.71 2.11
C ARG A 162 -30.64 -14.25 1.86
N VAL A 163 -30.68 -13.45 2.92
CA VAL A 163 -30.92 -12.00 2.87
C VAL A 163 -29.72 -11.31 2.24
N GLU A 164 -29.94 -10.62 1.12
CA GLU A 164 -29.02 -9.65 0.54
C GLU A 164 -29.10 -8.35 1.34
N THR A 165 -28.02 -7.95 2.01
CA THR A 165 -27.91 -6.62 2.61
C THR A 165 -27.14 -5.70 1.67
N LYS A 166 -27.87 -4.84 0.96
CA LYS A 166 -27.37 -3.65 0.26
C LYS A 166 -26.46 -2.83 1.16
N LEU A 167 -25.21 -2.60 0.74
CA LEU A 167 -24.31 -1.62 1.35
C LEU A 167 -24.86 -0.21 1.09
N LYS A 168 -25.27 0.50 2.15
CA LYS A 168 -25.57 1.94 2.08
C LYS A 168 -24.26 2.71 2.14
N SER A 169 -23.96 3.47 1.09
CA SER A 169 -22.86 4.44 1.07
C SER A 169 -23.21 5.63 1.96
N ASN A 170 -22.60 5.74 3.14
CA ASN A 170 -22.63 6.98 3.91
C ASN A 170 -21.38 7.79 3.59
N SER A 171 -21.58 9.02 3.08
CA SER A 171 -20.51 10.00 2.92
C SER A 171 -19.85 10.29 4.27
N ILE A 172 -18.54 10.06 4.36
CA ILE A 172 -17.75 10.28 5.57
C ILE A 172 -17.41 11.77 5.65
N LYS A 173 -17.84 12.44 6.73
CA LYS A 173 -17.33 13.74 7.16
C LYS A 173 -16.08 13.50 8.01
N LEU A 174 -14.90 13.85 7.49
CA LEU A 174 -13.65 13.80 8.24
C LEU A 174 -13.59 14.99 9.20
N VAL A 175 -13.67 14.73 10.51
CA VAL A 175 -13.40 15.72 11.56
C VAL A 175 -12.10 15.33 12.26
N TRP A 176 -11.12 16.23 12.26
CA TRP A 176 -9.82 16.03 12.88
C TRP A 176 -9.75 16.75 14.24
N HIS A 177 -9.15 16.11 15.24
CA HIS A 177 -8.76 16.75 16.50
C HIS A 177 -7.24 16.89 16.54
N ALA A 178 -6.77 18.10 16.79
CA ALA A 178 -5.35 18.41 16.91
C ALA A 178 -4.84 17.99 18.31
N PRO A 179 -3.63 17.41 18.44
CA PRO A 179 -3.04 17.18 19.75
C PRO A 179 -2.64 18.52 20.40
N GLU A 180 -2.96 18.66 21.69
CA GLU A 180 -2.67 19.85 22.48
C GLU A 180 -1.17 20.17 22.53
N LYS A 181 -0.85 21.46 22.42
CA LYS A 181 0.52 21.96 22.44
C LYS A 181 1.11 21.75 23.84
N VAL A 182 2.11 20.88 23.96
CA VAL A 182 3.00 20.83 25.13
C VAL A 182 3.73 22.17 25.21
N THR A 183 3.43 22.95 26.24
CA THR A 183 4.15 24.18 26.61
C THR A 183 5.53 23.81 27.13
N THR A 184 6.59 24.13 26.40
CA THR A 184 7.97 24.03 26.86
C THR A 184 8.29 25.18 27.82
N GLU A 185 8.46 24.86 29.10
CA GLU A 185 9.05 25.77 30.08
C GLU A 185 10.50 26.10 29.73
N LYS A 186 10.83 27.39 29.82
CA LYS A 186 12.19 27.94 29.71
C LYS A 186 12.96 27.74 31.01
N GLY A 187 14.17 27.19 30.92
CA GLY A 187 15.22 27.26 31.96
C GLY A 187 16.31 26.23 31.65
N LYS A 188 17.62 26.47 31.70
CA LYS A 188 18.43 27.45 32.42
C LYS A 188 19.83 27.42 31.74
N LYS A 189 20.42 28.59 31.46
CA LYS A 189 21.79 28.71 30.90
C LYS A 189 22.82 28.06 31.84
N ARG A 190 23.72 27.22 31.30
CA ARG A 190 24.93 26.76 31.99
C ARG A 190 26.05 27.80 31.85
N PRO A 191 26.84 28.10 32.90
CA PRO A 191 27.90 29.09 32.81
C PRO A 191 29.19 28.48 32.21
N SER A 192 29.91 29.32 31.46
CA SER A 192 31.21 29.04 30.85
C SER A 192 32.31 28.87 31.91
N LYS A 193 33.05 27.75 31.89
CA LYS A 193 34.29 27.60 32.65
C LYS A 193 35.42 28.36 31.97
N LYS A 194 35.97 29.36 32.66
CA LYS A 194 37.26 30.00 32.33
C LYS A 194 38.39 29.04 32.72
N SER A 195 39.26 28.71 31.78
CA SER A 195 40.54 28.05 32.00
C SER A 195 41.48 29.04 32.69
N LYS A 196 41.94 28.74 33.91
CA LYS A 196 43.08 29.42 34.53
C LYS A 196 44.32 28.55 34.33
N SER A 197 45.29 29.13 33.65
CA SER A 197 46.70 28.74 33.65
C SER A 197 47.29 28.87 35.06
N PHE A 198 48.08 27.89 35.49
CA PHE A 198 49.13 28.09 36.48
C PHE A 198 50.34 27.23 36.13
N LEU A 199 51.48 27.90 35.93
CA LEU A 199 52.82 27.35 36.09
C LEU A 199 52.98 26.91 37.56
N THR A 200 53.60 25.75 37.82
CA THR A 200 54.97 25.60 38.37
C THR A 200 55.33 24.13 38.29
#